data_AF-A0AAP2DJT4-F1
#
_entry.id   AF-A0AAP2DJT4-F1
#
_cell.length_a   1.000
_cell.length_b   1.000
_cell.length_c   1.000
_cell.angle_alpha   90.00
_cell.angle_beta   90.00
_cell.angle_gamma   90.00
#
_symmetry.space_group_name_H-M   'P 1'
#
loop_
_entity.id
_entity.type
_entity.pdbx_description
1 polymer ?
#
loop_
_entity_poly.entity_id
_entity_poly.type
_entity_poly.pdbx_seq_one_letter_code
_entity_poly.pdbx_strand_id
1 'polypeptide(L)'
;MQYTVNNRTLSYTAEGNTHRGTEEVLLNKAVDLTAGTSWHNKGFTVEALFPESLYETFARDAHNLLIALWREAGLTIPDGLELWQYHHLAADTRTHLAAVEKTKLLPVEKFPSGIETIEKRIAAICGAPLKATNPFDGQSIFHFRVIRPERADNNPLHRDVWLEDYADCINLYIPVTGSNHLSSLIILPGSHLWAESKIERTAGGAIINGVRFNVPAVTGIDGAYTAVRPDPQLNEVLVFSPYLIHGGAANLNPDKTRISIELRLWKK
;
A
#
# COMPACT_ATOMS: atom_id res chain seq x y z
N MET A 1 -17.62 8.79 2.10
CA MET A 1 -17.28 7.74 3.08
C MET A 1 -16.73 8.39 4.34
N GLN A 2 -17.24 8.00 5.51
CA GLN A 2 -16.73 8.41 6.83
C GLN A 2 -16.44 7.16 7.66
N TYR A 3 -15.31 7.14 8.35
CA TYR A 3 -14.88 6.01 9.20
C TYR A 3 -14.00 6.49 10.35
N THR A 4 -13.95 5.71 11.42
CA THR A 4 -13.13 6.00 12.60
C THR A 4 -11.95 5.06 12.67
N VAL A 5 -10.76 5.60 12.91
CA VAL A 5 -9.53 4.85 13.16
C VAL A 5 -8.73 5.57 14.25
N ASN A 6 -8.18 4.83 15.22
CA ASN A 6 -7.42 5.40 16.33
C ASN A 6 -8.13 6.60 17.01
N ASN A 7 -9.44 6.47 17.27
CA ASN A 7 -10.31 7.52 17.84
C ASN A 7 -10.38 8.82 17.03
N ARG A 8 -9.99 8.79 15.75
CA ARG A 8 -10.12 9.91 14.82
C ARG A 8 -11.08 9.55 13.70
N THR A 9 -12.01 10.46 13.44
CA THR A 9 -12.91 10.35 12.29
C THR A 9 -12.22 10.92 11.07
N LEU A 10 -12.11 10.11 10.03
CA LEU A 10 -11.62 10.51 8.71
C LEU A 10 -12.78 10.42 7.72
N SER A 11 -12.75 11.28 6.71
CA SER A 11 -13.75 11.27 5.65
C SER A 11 -13.16 11.72 4.33
N TYR A 12 -13.71 11.16 3.25
CA TYR A 12 -13.50 11.67 1.91
C TYR A 12 -14.79 11.54 1.11
N THR A 13 -14.91 12.39 0.09
CA THR A 13 -15.96 12.31 -0.93
C THR A 13 -15.31 11.83 -2.21
N ALA A 14 -15.88 10.77 -2.80
CA ALA A 14 -15.48 10.30 -4.12
C ALA A 14 -16.51 10.77 -5.14
N GLU A 15 -16.05 11.40 -6.21
CA GLU A 15 -16.90 11.80 -7.33
C GLU A 15 -17.07 10.63 -8.31
N GLY A 16 -18.30 10.46 -8.83
CA GLY A 16 -18.64 9.44 -9.82
C GLY A 16 -19.91 8.66 -9.46
N ASN A 17 -20.41 7.88 -10.41
CA ASN A 17 -21.52 6.96 -10.17
C ASN A 17 -21.07 5.86 -9.20
N THR A 18 -21.93 5.53 -8.25
CA THR A 18 -21.72 4.46 -7.28
C THR A 18 -22.68 3.30 -7.51
N HIS A 19 -22.27 2.13 -7.07
CA HIS A 19 -23.11 0.94 -7.04
C HIS A 19 -22.71 0.03 -5.88
N ARG A 20 -23.61 -0.88 -5.53
CA ARG A 20 -23.35 -2.00 -4.63
C ARG A 20 -23.11 -3.24 -5.47
N GLY A 21 -22.20 -4.10 -5.01
CA GLY A 21 -21.96 -5.36 -5.70
C GLY A 21 -22.99 -6.43 -5.40
N THR A 22 -22.67 -7.66 -5.80
CA THR A 22 -23.54 -8.84 -5.63
C THR A 22 -23.26 -9.55 -4.32
N GLU A 23 -24.07 -10.57 -3.97
CA GLU A 23 -23.83 -11.44 -2.81
C GLU A 23 -22.56 -12.31 -2.91
N GLU A 24 -21.72 -12.08 -3.91
CA GLU A 24 -20.49 -12.82 -4.14
C GLU A 24 -19.37 -12.37 -3.21
N VAL A 25 -18.72 -13.34 -2.57
CA VAL A 25 -17.41 -13.15 -1.93
C VAL A 25 -16.33 -13.44 -2.98
N LEU A 26 -15.66 -12.40 -3.47
CA LEU A 26 -14.68 -12.50 -4.56
C LEU A 26 -13.58 -13.54 -4.29
N LEU A 27 -13.13 -13.65 -3.04
CA LEU A 27 -12.06 -14.58 -2.66
C LEU A 27 -12.44 -16.06 -2.85
N ASN A 28 -13.73 -16.40 -2.85
CA ASN A 28 -14.19 -17.78 -3.03
C ASN A 28 -13.89 -18.34 -4.44
N LYS A 29 -13.54 -17.49 -5.40
CA LYS A 29 -13.19 -17.86 -6.77
C LYS A 29 -11.71 -17.63 -7.10
N ALA A 30 -10.90 -17.29 -6.10
CA ALA A 30 -9.53 -16.84 -6.26
C ALA A 30 -8.51 -17.82 -5.65
N VAL A 31 -7.23 -17.61 -5.95
CA VAL A 31 -6.13 -18.19 -5.19
C VAL A 31 -5.96 -17.40 -3.89
N ASP A 32 -6.45 -17.96 -2.80
CA ASP A 32 -6.28 -17.38 -1.47
C ASP A 32 -4.92 -17.76 -0.85
N LEU A 33 -3.94 -16.87 -1.00
CA LEU A 33 -2.61 -17.01 -0.38
C LEU A 33 -2.63 -16.89 1.16
N THR A 34 -3.78 -16.57 1.76
CA THR A 34 -3.94 -16.46 3.21
C THR A 34 -4.56 -17.72 3.83
N ALA A 35 -5.22 -18.58 3.05
CA ALA A 35 -6.08 -19.67 3.54
C ALA A 35 -5.39 -20.65 4.52
N GLY A 36 -4.10 -20.93 4.33
CA GLY A 36 -3.32 -21.84 5.17
C GLY A 36 -2.67 -21.19 6.40
N THR A 37 -2.91 -19.90 6.63
CA THR A 37 -2.18 -19.11 7.64
C THR A 37 -3.02 -18.87 8.89
N SER A 38 -2.36 -18.68 10.03
CA SER A 38 -3.03 -18.35 11.31
C SER A 38 -3.73 -16.99 11.29
N TRP A 39 -3.38 -16.13 10.32
CA TRP A 39 -3.91 -14.79 10.17
C TRP A 39 -4.98 -14.66 9.07
N HIS A 40 -5.38 -15.77 8.43
CA HIS A 40 -6.44 -15.82 7.41
C HIS A 40 -7.66 -15.00 7.81
N ASN A 41 -8.27 -15.27 8.98
CA ASN A 41 -9.50 -14.59 9.41
C ASN A 41 -9.37 -13.05 9.49
N LYS A 42 -8.16 -12.53 9.74
CA LYS A 42 -7.88 -11.09 9.71
C LYS A 42 -7.59 -10.60 8.29
N GLY A 43 -6.97 -11.46 7.48
CA GLY A 43 -6.55 -11.21 6.09
C GLY A 43 -5.27 -10.38 5.98
N PHE A 44 -4.57 -10.17 7.10
CA PHE A 44 -3.25 -9.55 7.14
C PHE A 44 -2.44 -10.01 8.36
N THR A 45 -1.12 -9.88 8.27
CA THR A 45 -0.19 -9.98 9.39
C THR A 45 0.89 -8.88 9.31
N VAL A 46 1.52 -8.59 10.45
CA VAL A 46 2.75 -7.78 10.52
C VAL A 46 3.85 -8.72 11.02
N GLU A 47 4.94 -8.80 10.26
CA GLU A 47 6.04 -9.73 10.53
C GLU A 47 7.37 -9.01 10.42
N ALA A 48 8.39 -9.50 11.14
CA ALA A 48 9.76 -9.04 10.93
C ALA A 48 10.17 -9.22 9.46
N LEU A 49 10.83 -8.25 8.85
CA LEU A 49 11.21 -8.31 7.45
C LEU A 49 12.49 -9.13 7.29
N PHE A 50 13.61 -8.67 7.84
CA PHE A 50 14.92 -9.32 7.67
C PHE A 50 15.70 -9.41 8.99
N PRO A 51 16.72 -10.29 9.07
CA PRO A 51 17.78 -10.15 10.08
C PRO A 51 18.45 -8.77 9.98
N GLU A 52 18.94 -8.25 11.10
CA GLU A 52 19.45 -6.88 11.23
C GLU A 52 20.49 -6.51 10.16
N SER A 53 21.50 -7.35 9.92
CA SER A 53 22.55 -7.08 8.92
C SER A 53 22.03 -6.97 7.48
N LEU A 54 21.00 -7.74 7.14
CA LEU A 54 20.34 -7.67 5.84
C LEU A 54 19.44 -6.44 5.76
N TYR A 55 18.76 -6.10 6.86
CA TYR A 55 17.94 -4.89 6.93
C TYR A 55 18.76 -3.61 6.77
N GLU A 56 19.95 -3.52 7.38
CA GLU A 56 20.85 -2.36 7.21
C GLU A 56 21.22 -2.14 5.73
N THR A 57 21.49 -3.23 5.01
CA THR A 57 21.76 -3.19 3.57
C THR A 57 20.51 -2.76 2.79
N PHE A 58 19.36 -3.35 3.09
CA PHE A 58 18.07 -3.00 2.49
C PHE A 58 17.72 -1.52 2.68
N ALA A 59 17.85 -1.01 3.91
CA ALA A 59 17.54 0.37 4.26
C ALA A 59 18.45 1.35 3.54
N ARG A 60 19.76 1.08 3.50
CA ARG A 60 20.74 1.89 2.76
C ARG A 60 20.44 1.90 1.26
N ASP A 61 20.16 0.74 0.68
CA ASP A 61 19.89 0.62 -0.76
C ASP A 61 18.57 1.33 -1.14
N ALA A 62 17.52 1.17 -0.32
CA ALA A 62 16.25 1.88 -0.48
C ALA A 62 16.43 3.39 -0.39
N HIS A 63 17.22 3.86 0.58
CA HIS A 63 17.57 5.26 0.73
C HIS A 63 18.28 5.80 -0.51
N ASN A 64 19.36 5.13 -0.94
CA ASN A 64 20.14 5.56 -2.09
C ASN A 64 19.31 5.59 -3.38
N LEU A 65 18.44 4.60 -3.58
CA LEU A 65 17.53 4.56 -4.72
C LEU A 65 16.55 5.74 -4.70
N LEU A 66 15.90 6.03 -3.57
CA LEU A 66 14.98 7.17 -3.46
C LEU A 66 15.67 8.51 -3.77
N ILE A 67 16.86 8.73 -3.21
CA ILE A 67 17.64 9.95 -3.47
C ILE A 67 18.00 10.07 -4.96
N ALA A 68 18.40 8.97 -5.61
CA ALA A 68 18.69 8.96 -7.04
C ALA A 68 17.44 9.30 -7.87
N LEU A 69 16.30 8.68 -7.58
CA LEU A 69 15.03 8.94 -8.29
C LEU A 69 14.56 10.40 -8.12
N TRP A 70 14.75 10.99 -6.94
CA TRP A 70 14.43 12.39 -6.71
C TRP A 70 15.37 13.36 -7.44
N ARG A 71 16.66 13.03 -7.54
CA ARG A 71 17.59 13.78 -8.39
C ARG A 71 17.21 13.70 -9.88
N GLU A 72 16.80 12.52 -10.35
CA GLU A 72 16.27 12.35 -11.72
C GLU A 72 14.99 13.14 -11.97
N ALA A 73 14.21 13.44 -10.93
CA ALA A 73 13.05 14.34 -11.01
C ALA A 73 13.42 15.83 -11.01
N GLY A 74 14.72 16.16 -10.89
CA GLY A 74 15.22 17.53 -10.85
C GLY A 74 15.28 18.14 -9.44
N LEU A 75 15.13 17.34 -8.38
CA LEU A 75 15.28 17.86 -7.02
C LEU A 75 16.75 18.04 -6.65
N THR A 76 17.07 19.21 -6.10
CA THR A 76 18.35 19.46 -5.43
C THR A 76 18.28 18.90 -4.02
N ILE A 77 19.08 17.88 -3.75
CA ILE A 77 19.09 17.16 -2.47
C ILE A 77 20.26 17.68 -1.61
N PRO A 78 19.99 18.33 -0.46
CA PRO A 78 21.03 18.73 0.48
C PRO A 78 21.80 17.53 1.04
N ASP A 79 23.08 17.74 1.38
CA ASP A 79 23.85 16.73 2.11
C ASP A 79 23.23 16.47 3.49
N GLY A 80 23.15 15.20 3.88
CA GLY A 80 22.57 14.79 5.16
C GLY A 80 21.05 14.92 5.24
N LEU A 81 20.34 15.13 4.13
CA LEU A 81 18.89 15.09 4.11
C LEU A 81 18.37 13.72 4.59
N GLU A 82 17.51 13.75 5.61
CA GLU A 82 16.77 12.58 6.03
C GLU A 82 15.50 12.40 5.19
N LEU A 83 15.16 11.17 4.79
CA LEU A 83 14.01 10.91 3.90
C LEU A 83 12.67 11.43 4.44
N TRP A 84 12.49 11.49 5.76
CA TRP A 84 11.25 12.00 6.37
C TRP A 84 11.06 13.51 6.15
N GLN A 85 12.13 14.24 5.79
CA GLN A 85 12.15 15.67 5.47
C GLN A 85 11.78 15.97 4.02
N TYR A 86 11.45 14.96 3.20
CA TYR A 86 11.14 15.12 1.77
C TYR A 86 10.12 16.25 1.48
N HIS A 87 9.13 16.44 2.34
CA HIS A 87 8.11 17.48 2.16
C HIS A 87 8.66 18.92 2.19
N HIS A 88 9.86 19.16 2.73
CA HIS A 88 10.55 20.44 2.61
C HIS A 88 11.18 20.66 1.23
N LEU A 89 11.52 19.58 0.50
CA LEU A 89 12.01 19.65 -0.87
C LEU A 89 10.88 19.82 -1.89
N ALA A 90 9.76 19.13 -1.66
CA ALA A 90 8.62 19.07 -2.56
C ALA A 90 7.36 19.65 -1.90
N ALA A 91 7.46 20.92 -1.49
CA ALA A 91 6.41 21.60 -0.74
C ALA A 91 5.14 21.82 -1.59
N ASP A 92 5.28 22.10 -2.89
CA ASP A 92 4.17 22.29 -3.80
C ASP A 92 3.78 20.99 -4.53
N THR A 93 2.53 20.93 -4.99
CA THR A 93 1.97 19.75 -5.64
C THR A 93 2.65 19.40 -6.96
N ARG A 94 3.08 20.38 -7.76
CA ARG A 94 3.71 20.12 -9.07
C ARG A 94 5.05 19.42 -8.87
N THR A 95 5.89 19.95 -7.97
CA THR A 95 7.18 19.35 -7.61
C THR A 95 7.01 17.97 -7.00
N HIS A 96 6.03 17.81 -6.11
CA HIS A 96 5.70 16.52 -5.52
C HIS A 96 5.31 15.47 -6.57
N LEU A 97 4.39 15.80 -7.48
CA LEU A 97 3.93 14.88 -8.51
C LEU A 97 5.06 14.49 -9.47
N ALA A 98 5.93 15.43 -9.86
CA ALA A 98 7.09 15.14 -10.70
C ALA A 98 8.06 14.16 -10.02
N ALA A 99 8.32 14.35 -8.72
CA ALA A 99 9.18 13.46 -7.94
C ALA A 99 8.57 12.08 -7.71
N VAL A 100 7.29 12.01 -7.35
CA VAL A 100 6.57 10.75 -7.11
C VAL A 100 6.38 9.93 -8.40
N GLU A 101 6.34 10.57 -9.56
CA GLU A 101 6.29 9.82 -10.82
C GLU A 101 7.54 8.98 -11.06
N LYS A 102 8.71 9.45 -10.59
CA LYS A 102 9.95 8.66 -10.63
C LYS A 102 9.95 7.50 -9.64
N THR A 103 9.04 7.45 -8.68
CA THR A 103 9.01 6.42 -7.64
C THR A 103 7.98 5.31 -7.88
N LYS A 104 7.32 5.30 -9.04
CA LYS A 104 6.32 4.28 -9.43
C LYS A 104 6.84 3.39 -10.55
N LEU A 105 6.25 2.20 -10.69
CA LEU A 105 6.52 1.26 -11.78
C LEU A 105 8.01 0.94 -11.90
N LEU A 106 8.70 0.84 -10.77
CA LEU A 106 10.13 0.57 -10.73
C LEU A 106 10.37 -0.91 -11.03
N PRO A 107 11.31 -1.24 -11.93
CA PRO A 107 11.65 -2.62 -12.25
C PRO A 107 12.23 -3.34 -11.02
N VAL A 108 11.81 -4.59 -10.76
CA VAL A 108 12.22 -5.36 -9.57
C VAL A 108 13.71 -5.66 -9.51
N GLU A 109 14.45 -5.54 -10.62
CA GLU A 109 15.90 -5.62 -10.66
C GLU A 109 16.57 -4.51 -9.85
N LYS A 110 15.86 -3.40 -9.62
CA LYS A 110 16.29 -2.30 -8.73
C LYS A 110 15.81 -2.49 -7.28
N PHE A 111 15.13 -3.58 -6.95
CA PHE A 111 14.60 -3.78 -5.60
C PHE A 111 15.75 -3.82 -4.58
N PRO A 112 15.68 -3.05 -3.48
CA PRO A 112 16.73 -3.02 -2.46
C PRO A 112 17.06 -4.42 -1.93
N SER A 113 18.36 -4.78 -1.86
CA SER A 113 18.83 -6.12 -1.47
C SER A 113 18.36 -7.31 -2.34
N GLY A 114 17.83 -7.05 -3.54
CA GLY A 114 17.47 -8.06 -4.54
C GLY A 114 16.10 -8.70 -4.34
N ILE A 115 15.38 -8.92 -5.45
CA ILE A 115 13.98 -9.38 -5.42
C ILE A 115 13.81 -10.79 -4.86
N GLU A 116 14.76 -11.70 -5.10
CA GLU A 116 14.68 -13.08 -4.61
C GLU A 116 14.67 -13.16 -3.08
N THR A 117 15.34 -12.20 -2.42
CA THR A 117 15.41 -12.08 -0.96
C THR A 117 14.02 -11.84 -0.37
N ILE A 118 13.27 -10.88 -0.93
CA ILE A 118 11.92 -10.57 -0.46
C ILE A 118 10.94 -11.68 -0.84
N GLU A 119 11.03 -12.26 -2.04
CA GLU A 119 10.20 -13.39 -2.45
C GLU A 119 10.32 -14.55 -1.46
N LYS A 120 11.55 -14.93 -1.09
CA LYS A 120 11.81 -16.00 -0.12
C LYS A 120 11.25 -15.69 1.26
N ARG A 121 11.40 -14.44 1.74
CA ARG A 121 10.88 -14.04 3.05
C ARG A 121 9.36 -14.15 3.10
N ILE A 122 8.67 -13.61 2.09
CA ILE A 122 7.20 -13.61 2.08
C ILE A 122 6.66 -15.01 1.79
N ALA A 123 7.34 -15.81 0.95
CA ALA A 123 6.98 -17.21 0.74
C ALA A 123 6.95 -18.00 2.05
N ALA A 124 7.90 -17.74 2.97
CA ALA A 124 7.92 -18.35 4.29
C ALA A 124 6.74 -17.89 5.18
N ILE A 125 6.29 -16.62 5.05
CA ILE A 125 5.13 -16.09 5.79
C ILE A 125 3.82 -16.70 5.27
N CYS A 126 3.66 -16.81 3.95
CA CYS A 126 2.44 -17.34 3.32
C CYS A 126 2.41 -18.87 3.24
N GLY A 127 3.54 -19.56 3.45
CA GLY A 127 3.64 -21.01 3.33
C GLY A 127 3.54 -21.52 1.88
N ALA A 128 3.84 -20.68 0.89
CA ALA A 128 3.77 -21.01 -0.52
C ALA A 128 4.92 -20.34 -1.31
N PRO A 129 5.47 -20.96 -2.37
CA PRO A 129 6.44 -20.29 -3.24
C PRO A 129 5.79 -19.11 -3.99
N LEU A 130 6.45 -17.96 -3.95
CA LEU A 130 5.95 -16.72 -4.55
C LEU A 130 6.96 -16.07 -5.50
N LYS A 131 6.48 -15.31 -6.49
CA LYS A 131 7.26 -14.47 -7.42
C LYS A 131 6.69 -13.06 -7.57
N ALA A 132 7.56 -12.10 -7.81
CA ALA A 132 7.23 -10.70 -8.10
C ALA A 132 6.97 -10.45 -9.59
N THR A 133 6.26 -11.37 -10.25
CA THR A 133 5.88 -11.26 -11.66
C THR A 133 4.38 -11.45 -11.77
N ASN A 134 3.70 -10.41 -12.24
CA ASN A 134 2.27 -10.43 -12.46
C ASN A 134 1.96 -11.43 -13.60
N PRO A 135 1.18 -12.50 -13.36
CA PRO A 135 0.82 -13.45 -14.40
C PRO A 135 -0.13 -12.86 -15.45
N PHE A 136 -0.80 -11.75 -15.15
CA PHE A 136 -1.75 -11.10 -16.06
C PHE A 136 -1.05 -10.46 -17.27
N ASP A 137 0.04 -9.72 -17.03
CA ASP A 137 0.74 -8.94 -18.08
C ASP A 137 2.26 -9.15 -18.12
N GLY A 138 2.81 -10.00 -17.25
CA GLY A 138 4.23 -10.28 -17.14
C GLY A 138 5.05 -9.18 -16.46
N GLN A 139 4.42 -8.10 -15.98
CA GLN A 139 5.16 -7.02 -15.33
C GLN A 139 5.77 -7.47 -14.00
N SER A 140 6.99 -7.02 -13.75
CA SER A 140 7.71 -7.25 -12.50
C SER A 140 8.16 -5.91 -11.94
N ILE A 141 7.29 -5.30 -11.11
CA ILE A 141 7.46 -3.92 -10.65
C ILE A 141 7.17 -3.74 -9.16
N PHE A 142 7.70 -2.66 -8.59
CA PHE A 142 7.37 -2.16 -7.26
C PHE A 142 7.24 -0.63 -7.27
N HIS A 143 6.76 -0.07 -6.16
CA HIS A 143 6.58 1.37 -6.01
C HIS A 143 7.11 1.84 -4.66
N PHE A 144 7.65 3.06 -4.58
CA PHE A 144 7.59 3.81 -3.33
C PHE A 144 6.36 4.71 -3.34
N ARG A 145 5.60 4.67 -2.25
CA ARG A 145 4.57 5.65 -1.93
C ARG A 145 5.17 6.72 -1.03
N VAL A 146 5.04 7.98 -1.43
CA VAL A 146 5.53 9.13 -0.69
C VAL A 146 4.34 10.02 -0.35
N ILE A 147 4.02 10.16 0.94
CA ILE A 147 2.83 10.87 1.41
C ILE A 147 3.29 11.99 2.35
N ARG A 148 3.09 13.25 1.96
CA ARG A 148 3.51 14.41 2.76
C ARG A 148 2.57 14.61 3.97
N PRO A 149 3.08 15.19 5.07
CA PRO A 149 2.26 15.48 6.24
C PRO A 149 1.12 16.44 5.87
N GLU A 150 -0.09 16.14 6.36
CA GLU A 150 -1.28 16.99 6.20
C GLU A 150 -1.65 17.35 4.74
N ARG A 151 -1.25 16.49 3.78
CA ARG A 151 -1.61 16.60 2.37
C ARG A 151 -2.51 15.46 1.91
N ALA A 152 -3.32 15.72 0.89
CA ALA A 152 -4.20 14.75 0.26
C ALA A 152 -3.46 13.86 -0.77
N ASP A 153 -2.28 13.37 -0.41
CA ASP A 153 -1.45 12.54 -1.31
C ASP A 153 -1.86 11.05 -1.27
N ASN A 154 -2.82 10.67 -0.40
CA ASN A 154 -3.22 9.28 -0.15
C ASN A 154 -4.40 8.80 -1.01
N ASN A 155 -4.44 7.49 -1.24
CA ASN A 155 -5.56 6.81 -1.88
C ASN A 155 -6.79 6.68 -0.95
N PRO A 156 -8.01 6.50 -1.52
CA PRO A 156 -9.19 6.12 -0.75
C PRO A 156 -9.09 4.73 -0.12
N LEU A 157 -10.09 4.37 0.67
CA LEU A 157 -10.33 2.95 0.97
C LEU A 157 -10.81 2.25 -0.31
N HIS A 158 -10.23 1.09 -0.60
CA HIS A 158 -10.49 0.30 -1.80
C HIS A 158 -10.09 -1.17 -1.59
N ARG A 159 -10.45 -2.04 -2.53
CA ARG A 159 -9.81 -3.34 -2.74
C ARG A 159 -8.96 -3.26 -4.01
N ASP A 160 -7.81 -3.91 -4.02
CA ASP A 160 -6.96 -3.94 -5.22
C ASP A 160 -7.60 -4.78 -6.32
N VAL A 161 -8.25 -5.89 -5.95
CA VAL A 161 -8.85 -6.89 -6.88
C VAL A 161 -10.03 -6.38 -7.70
N TRP A 162 -10.48 -5.14 -7.49
CA TRP A 162 -11.38 -4.50 -8.43
C TRP A 162 -10.68 -4.12 -9.75
N LEU A 163 -9.35 -4.19 -9.76
CA LEU A 163 -8.53 -4.29 -10.95
C LEU A 163 -8.09 -5.77 -11.08
N GLU A 164 -8.43 -6.39 -12.20
CA GLU A 164 -8.25 -7.82 -12.42
C GLU A 164 -6.78 -8.25 -12.42
N ASP A 165 -5.88 -7.35 -12.80
CA ASP A 165 -4.43 -7.54 -12.79
C ASP A 165 -3.85 -7.75 -11.39
N TYR A 166 -4.60 -7.47 -10.33
CA TYR A 166 -4.20 -7.72 -8.94
C TYR A 166 -4.92 -8.91 -8.28
N ALA A 167 -5.66 -9.70 -9.03
CA ALA A 167 -6.18 -10.98 -8.56
C ALA A 167 -5.04 -11.91 -8.12
N ASP A 168 -5.34 -12.80 -7.16
CA ASP A 168 -4.48 -13.92 -6.75
C ASP A 168 -3.09 -13.56 -6.17
N CYS A 169 -2.82 -12.27 -5.95
CA CYS A 169 -1.58 -11.79 -5.35
C CYS A 169 -1.64 -11.75 -3.82
N ILE A 170 -0.49 -11.49 -3.20
CA ILE A 170 -0.40 -10.98 -1.83
C ILE A 170 0.25 -9.60 -1.89
N ASN A 171 -0.33 -8.64 -1.16
CA ASN A 171 0.19 -7.28 -1.08
C ASN A 171 1.20 -7.14 0.04
N LEU A 172 2.23 -6.33 -0.22
CA LEU A 172 3.24 -5.94 0.75
C LEU A 172 3.21 -4.43 0.95
N TYR A 173 3.28 -4.02 2.21
CA TYR A 173 3.58 -2.67 2.63
C TYR A 173 4.81 -2.71 3.55
N ILE A 174 5.90 -2.09 3.11
CA ILE A 174 7.18 -2.07 3.84
C ILE A 174 7.52 -0.62 4.21
N PRO A 175 7.54 -0.24 5.49
CA PRO A 175 8.00 1.08 5.93
C PRO A 175 9.44 1.36 5.52
N VAL A 176 9.67 2.54 4.94
CA VAL A 176 11.02 3.09 4.71
C VAL A 176 11.30 4.21 5.72
N THR A 177 10.36 5.14 5.90
CA THR A 177 10.44 6.18 6.93
C THR A 177 9.07 6.76 7.24
N GLY A 178 8.92 7.37 8.42
CA GLY A 178 7.73 8.14 8.80
C GLY A 178 6.40 7.37 8.86
N SER A 179 6.42 6.04 8.72
CA SER A 179 5.28 5.16 9.02
C SER A 179 5.15 5.02 10.52
N ASN A 180 3.96 5.33 11.04
CA ASN A 180 3.59 5.12 12.43
C ASN A 180 2.05 5.01 12.56
N HIS A 181 1.53 4.89 13.79
CA HIS A 181 0.09 4.89 14.08
C HIS A 181 -0.71 6.10 13.54
N LEU A 182 -0.05 7.19 13.09
CA LEU A 182 -0.68 8.38 12.49
C LEU A 182 -0.69 8.36 10.96
N SER A 183 0.11 7.51 10.32
CA SER A 183 0.36 7.58 8.86
C SER A 183 0.38 6.24 8.14
N SER A 184 0.46 5.11 8.84
CA SER A 184 0.49 3.76 8.26
C SER A 184 -0.79 3.44 7.49
N LEU A 185 -0.79 2.37 6.70
CA LEU A 185 -1.99 1.94 5.97
C LEU A 185 -3.18 1.69 6.90
N ILE A 186 -4.39 2.05 6.47
CA ILE A 186 -5.65 1.67 7.13
C ILE A 186 -6.16 0.38 6.49
N ILE A 187 -6.66 -0.53 7.32
CA ILE A 187 -7.16 -1.85 6.94
C ILE A 187 -8.47 -2.11 7.67
N LEU A 188 -9.41 -2.79 7.01
CA LEU A 188 -10.61 -3.34 7.63
C LEU A 188 -10.43 -4.86 7.79
N PRO A 189 -10.07 -5.36 8.98
CA PRO A 189 -9.81 -6.78 9.20
C PRO A 189 -11.01 -7.65 8.81
N GLY A 190 -10.75 -8.80 8.22
CA GLY A 190 -11.79 -9.75 7.77
C GLY A 190 -12.57 -9.30 6.54
N SER A 191 -12.34 -8.09 6.02
CA SER A 191 -13.13 -7.59 4.89
C SER A 191 -12.89 -8.36 3.61
N HIS A 192 -11.76 -9.05 3.43
CA HIS A 192 -11.52 -9.97 2.31
C HIS A 192 -12.54 -11.12 2.20
N LEU A 193 -13.27 -11.44 3.28
CA LEU A 193 -14.31 -12.47 3.31
C LEU A 193 -15.72 -11.91 3.09
N TRP A 194 -15.87 -10.59 2.91
CA TRP A 194 -17.19 -9.99 2.74
C TRP A 194 -17.68 -10.12 1.31
N ALA A 195 -18.98 -10.39 1.19
CA ALA A 195 -19.71 -10.27 -0.07
C ALA A 195 -19.67 -8.83 -0.58
N GLU A 196 -19.63 -8.65 -1.90
CA GLU A 196 -19.58 -7.33 -2.52
C GLU A 196 -20.85 -6.50 -2.26
N SER A 197 -21.99 -7.12 -1.94
CA SER A 197 -23.25 -6.44 -1.58
C SER A 197 -23.15 -5.61 -0.30
N LYS A 198 -22.23 -5.98 0.60
CA LYS A 198 -21.91 -5.22 1.82
C LYS A 198 -21.20 -3.90 1.51
N ILE A 199 -20.69 -3.71 0.29
CA ILE A 199 -19.80 -2.61 -0.06
C ILE A 199 -20.44 -1.79 -1.17
N GLU A 200 -20.57 -0.49 -0.94
CA GLU A 200 -20.84 0.47 -1.99
C GLU A 200 -19.50 1.08 -2.46
N ARG A 201 -19.31 1.19 -3.77
CA ARG A 201 -18.10 1.75 -4.36
C ARG A 201 -18.41 2.54 -5.64
N THR A 202 -17.43 3.31 -6.10
CA THR A 202 -17.50 3.91 -7.45
C THR A 202 -17.49 2.83 -8.54
N ALA A 203 -18.16 3.11 -9.67
CA ALA A 203 -18.27 2.15 -10.77
C ALA A 203 -16.91 1.81 -11.41
N GLY A 204 -16.09 2.83 -11.66
CA GLY A 204 -14.69 2.70 -12.06
C GLY A 204 -13.77 3.36 -11.04
N GLY A 205 -12.67 3.93 -11.50
CA GLY A 205 -11.81 4.77 -10.67
C GLY A 205 -12.56 5.94 -9.99
N ALA A 206 -11.87 6.64 -9.10
CA ALA A 206 -12.45 7.72 -8.30
C ALA A 206 -11.69 9.04 -8.50
N ILE A 207 -12.40 10.16 -8.38
CA ILE A 207 -11.77 11.47 -8.18
C ILE A 207 -12.00 11.89 -6.74
N ILE A 208 -10.92 12.21 -6.03
CA ILE A 208 -10.95 12.64 -4.63
C ILE A 208 -10.08 13.87 -4.50
N ASN A 209 -10.66 14.97 -4.04
CA ASN A 209 -9.97 16.25 -3.89
C ASN A 209 -9.26 16.70 -5.19
N GLY A 210 -9.88 16.46 -6.35
CA GLY A 210 -9.32 16.79 -7.67
C GLY A 210 -8.24 15.82 -8.18
N VAL A 211 -7.87 14.79 -7.41
CA VAL A 211 -6.89 13.78 -7.81
C VAL A 211 -7.62 12.55 -8.35
N ARG A 212 -7.25 12.11 -9.54
CA ARG A 212 -7.80 10.90 -10.18
C ARG A 212 -7.05 9.65 -9.70
N PHE A 213 -7.80 8.65 -9.28
CA PHE A 213 -7.34 7.31 -8.92
C PHE A 213 -7.97 6.28 -9.86
N ASN A 214 -7.19 5.27 -10.24
CA ASN A 214 -7.67 4.20 -11.14
C ASN A 214 -8.50 3.15 -10.38
N VAL A 215 -8.19 2.93 -9.11
CA VAL A 215 -8.93 2.00 -8.25
C VAL A 215 -10.29 2.59 -7.88
N PRO A 216 -11.36 1.78 -7.88
CA PRO A 216 -12.62 2.20 -7.31
C PRO A 216 -12.51 2.56 -5.83
N ALA A 217 -13.22 3.59 -5.39
CA ALA A 217 -13.26 4.00 -4.00
C ALA A 217 -14.47 3.42 -3.29
N VAL A 218 -14.30 2.92 -2.07
CA VAL A 218 -15.41 2.60 -1.16
C VAL A 218 -16.14 3.90 -0.83
N THR A 219 -17.46 3.91 -0.99
CA THR A 219 -18.33 5.04 -0.66
C THR A 219 -19.23 4.75 0.54
N GLY A 220 -19.54 3.48 0.78
CA GLY A 220 -20.34 3.01 1.91
C GLY A 220 -20.08 1.54 2.26
N ILE A 221 -20.37 1.16 3.51
CA ILE A 221 -20.26 -0.21 4.01
C ILE A 221 -21.49 -0.48 4.88
N ASP A 222 -22.17 -1.60 4.63
CA ASP A 222 -23.30 -2.02 5.45
C ASP A 222 -22.87 -2.78 6.70
N GLY A 223 -23.58 -2.54 7.79
CA GLY A 223 -23.34 -3.19 9.07
C GLY A 223 -22.09 -2.70 9.79
N ALA A 224 -21.77 -3.37 10.90
CA ALA A 224 -20.64 -3.00 11.73
C ALA A 224 -19.29 -3.39 11.09
N TYR A 225 -18.31 -2.52 11.29
CA TYR A 225 -16.93 -2.77 10.93
C TYR A 225 -15.99 -1.98 11.86
N THR A 226 -14.72 -2.35 11.85
CA THR A 226 -13.66 -1.63 12.58
C THR A 226 -12.50 -1.42 11.62
N ALA A 227 -12.10 -0.16 11.46
CA ALA A 227 -10.87 0.18 10.75
C ALA A 227 -9.71 0.23 11.74
N VAL A 228 -8.57 -0.35 11.35
CA VAL A 228 -7.35 -0.38 12.16
C VAL A 228 -6.15 0.14 11.37
N ARG A 229 -5.10 0.53 12.09
CA ARG A 229 -3.77 0.85 11.54
C ARG A 229 -2.76 -0.12 12.16
N PRO A 230 -2.33 -1.17 11.44
CA PRO A 230 -1.44 -2.20 11.99
C PRO A 230 -0.05 -1.71 12.43
N ASP A 231 0.32 -0.47 12.11
CA ASP A 231 1.56 0.20 12.52
C ASP A 231 2.84 -0.66 12.43
N PRO A 232 3.17 -1.21 11.23
CA PRO A 232 4.43 -1.91 11.06
C PRO A 232 5.60 -0.93 11.30
N GLN A 233 6.54 -1.36 12.13
CA GLN A 233 7.76 -0.65 12.46
C GLN A 233 8.80 -0.78 11.35
N LEU A 234 9.92 -0.07 11.50
CA LEU A 234 11.09 -0.31 10.68
C LEU A 234 11.56 -1.76 10.83
N ASN A 235 12.01 -2.36 9.72
CA ASN A 235 12.31 -3.78 9.60
C ASN A 235 11.11 -4.72 9.87
N GLU A 236 9.88 -4.23 9.70
CA GLU A 236 8.69 -5.06 9.62
C GLU A 236 8.03 -4.91 8.25
N VAL A 237 7.15 -5.87 7.92
CA VAL A 237 6.34 -5.86 6.71
C VAL A 237 4.90 -6.18 7.07
N LEU A 238 3.98 -5.37 6.53
CA LEU A 238 2.57 -5.68 6.52
C LEU A 238 2.27 -6.50 5.25
N VAL A 239 1.87 -7.76 5.45
CA VAL A 239 1.48 -8.71 4.41
C VAL A 239 -0.03 -8.87 4.46
N PHE A 240 -0.73 -8.65 3.35
CA PHE A 240 -2.20 -8.64 3.36
C PHE A 240 -2.83 -9.09 2.05
N SER A 241 -4.05 -9.62 2.16
CA SER A 241 -4.87 -10.03 1.02
C SER A 241 -5.26 -8.81 0.17
N PRO A 242 -5.18 -8.89 -1.18
CA PRO A 242 -5.61 -7.79 -2.06
C PRO A 242 -7.14 -7.62 -2.07
N TYR A 243 -7.88 -8.63 -1.58
CA TYR A 243 -9.32 -8.62 -1.38
C TYR A 243 -9.73 -7.84 -0.13
N LEU A 244 -8.79 -7.46 0.72
CA LEU A 244 -9.05 -6.71 1.93
C LEU A 244 -9.28 -5.23 1.60
N ILE A 245 -10.29 -4.59 2.21
CA ILE A 245 -10.50 -3.14 2.11
C ILE A 245 -9.39 -2.42 2.88
N HIS A 246 -8.57 -1.69 2.15
CA HIS A 246 -7.42 -0.98 2.69
C HIS A 246 -7.21 0.36 1.97
N GLY A 247 -6.23 1.14 2.39
CA GLY A 247 -5.93 2.45 1.82
C GLY A 247 -6.20 3.55 2.84
N GLY A 248 -6.79 4.68 2.41
CA GLY A 248 -7.21 5.76 3.31
C GLY A 248 -6.09 6.35 4.15
N ALA A 249 -4.84 6.13 3.75
CA ALA A 249 -3.66 6.33 4.57
C ALA A 249 -3.28 7.82 4.61
N ALA A 250 -4.16 8.67 5.14
CA ALA A 250 -3.84 10.05 5.43
C ALA A 250 -2.62 10.09 6.36
N ASN A 251 -1.65 10.96 6.05
CA ASN A 251 -0.49 11.18 6.88
C ASN A 251 -0.79 12.30 7.88
N LEU A 252 -1.16 11.88 9.10
CA LEU A 252 -1.52 12.78 10.19
C LEU A 252 -0.32 13.15 11.08
N ASN A 253 0.90 12.82 10.64
CA ASN A 253 2.09 13.37 11.28
C ASN A 253 2.16 14.88 11.01
N PRO A 254 2.60 15.68 11.99
CA PRO A 254 2.70 17.13 11.80
C PRO A 254 3.84 17.53 10.86
N ASP A 255 4.97 16.80 10.88
CA ASP A 255 6.21 17.23 10.23
C ASP A 255 7.07 16.05 9.74
N LYS A 256 6.42 14.96 9.30
CA LYS A 256 7.12 13.79 8.75
C LYS A 256 6.45 13.28 7.50
N THR A 257 7.19 13.20 6.40
CA THR A 257 6.78 12.44 5.22
C THR A 257 6.79 10.96 5.56
N ARG A 258 5.73 10.25 5.17
CA ARG A 258 5.70 8.78 5.21
C ARG A 258 6.10 8.23 3.85
N ILE A 259 7.08 7.32 3.87
CA ILE A 259 7.52 6.59 2.69
C ILE A 259 7.45 5.09 2.96
N SER A 260 6.87 4.36 2.02
CA SER A 260 6.75 2.91 2.07
C SER A 260 6.98 2.31 0.69
N ILE A 261 7.48 1.08 0.65
CA ILE A 261 7.48 0.26 -0.56
C ILE A 261 6.16 -0.51 -0.64
N GLU A 262 5.57 -0.53 -1.83
CA GLU A 262 4.48 -1.42 -2.22
C GLU A 262 4.97 -2.39 -3.29
N LEU A 263 4.75 -3.67 -3.04
CA LEU A 263 5.10 -4.78 -3.93
C LEU A 263 4.01 -5.84 -3.85
N ARG A 264 3.77 -6.54 -4.95
CA ARG A 264 2.81 -7.63 -5.07
C ARG A 264 3.54 -8.89 -5.47
N LEU A 265 3.18 -10.02 -4.86
CA LEU A 265 3.73 -11.32 -5.19
C LEU A 265 2.61 -12.30 -5.51
N TRP A 266 2.82 -13.15 -6.51
CA TRP A 266 1.89 -14.20 -6.93
C TRP A 266 2.48 -15.57 -6.68
N LYS A 267 1.64 -16.59 -6.61
CA LYS A 267 2.10 -17.98 -6.53
C LYS A 267 2.98 -18.33 -7.74
N LYS A 268 4.10 -19.02 -7.49
CA LYS A 268 4.97 -19.54 -8.57
C LYS A 268 4.27 -20.61 -9.39
#